data_AF-A0A7V9PFF3-F1
#
_entry.id   AF-A0A7V9PFF3-F1
#
_cell.length_a   1.000
_cell.length_b   1.000
_cell.length_c   1.000
_cell.angle_alpha   90.00
_cell.angle_beta   90.00
_cell.angle_gamma   90.00
#
_symmetry.space_group_name_H-M   'P 1'
#
loop_
_entity.id
_entity.type
_entity.pdbx_description
1 polymer ?
#
loop_
_entity_poly.entity_id
_entity_poly.type
_entity_poly.pdbx_seq_one_letter_code
_entity_poly.pdbx_strand_id
1 'polypeptide(L)' 'ARRAAWVAPTPHYQRGWGALFSDNIMQADRGCDFEVLLGRGGAPEPAIYY' A
#
# COMPACT_ATOMS: atom_id res chain seq x y z
N ALA A 1 -13.84 9.53 25.74
CA ALA A 1 -14.82 8.42 25.59
C ALA A 1 -14.85 7.86 24.16
N ARG A 2 -15.23 8.62 23.12
CA ARG A 2 -15.47 8.08 21.75
C ARG A 2 -14.29 7.33 21.11
N ARG A 3 -13.07 7.88 21.15
CA ARG A 3 -11.88 7.23 20.56
C ARG A 3 -11.59 5.84 21.15
N ALA A 4 -11.82 5.66 22.45
CA ALA A 4 -11.59 4.40 23.13
C ALA A 4 -12.65 3.33 22.79
N ALA A 5 -13.82 3.75 22.30
CA ALA A 5 -14.89 2.88 21.84
C ALA A 5 -14.82 2.56 20.34
N TRP A 6 -13.81 3.07 19.62
CA TRP A 6 -13.67 2.83 18.20
C TRP A 6 -13.14 1.42 17.92
N VAL A 7 -13.74 0.75 16.94
CA VAL A 7 -13.34 -0.56 16.44
C VAL A 7 -13.18 -0.44 14.93
N ALA A 8 -12.05 -0.93 14.41
CA ALA A 8 -11.80 -0.93 12.98
C ALA A 8 -12.85 -1.81 12.25
N PRO A 9 -13.36 -1.37 11.08
CA PRO A 9 -14.23 -2.21 10.27
C PRO A 9 -13.48 -3.40 9.69
N THR A 10 -14.21 -4.47 9.38
CA THR A 10 -13.66 -5.62 8.65
C THR A 10 -13.22 -5.20 7.24
N PRO A 11 -12.10 -5.74 6.71
CA PRO A 11 -11.67 -5.45 5.35
C PRO A 11 -12.73 -5.81 4.30
N HIS A 12 -12.92 -4.93 3.32
CA HIS A 12 -13.85 -5.15 2.20
C HIS A 12 -13.35 -6.19 1.21
N TYR A 13 -12.03 -6.31 1.06
CA TYR A 13 -11.38 -7.22 0.12
C TYR A 13 -10.48 -8.18 0.88
N GLN A 14 -10.59 -9.48 0.60
CA GLN A 14 -9.71 -10.50 1.18
C GLN A 14 -8.51 -10.82 0.28
N ARG A 15 -8.56 -10.45 -1.00
CA ARG A 15 -7.51 -10.71 -2.00
C ARG A 15 -7.62 -9.77 -3.20
N GLY A 16 -6.64 -9.86 -4.10
CA GLY A 16 -6.62 -9.11 -5.37
C GLY A 16 -6.23 -7.65 -5.18
N TRP A 17 -6.48 -6.84 -6.21
CA TRP A 17 -6.04 -5.44 -6.23
C TRP A 17 -6.58 -4.62 -5.05
N GLY A 18 -7.84 -4.79 -4.67
CA GLY A 18 -8.42 -4.04 -3.55
C GLY A 18 -7.73 -4.31 -2.21
N ALA A 19 -7.33 -5.55 -1.95
CA ALA A 19 -6.55 -5.91 -0.76
C ALA A 19 -5.14 -5.29 -0.85
N LEU A 20 -4.44 -5.45 -1.98
CA LEU A 20 -3.12 -4.84 -2.20
C LEU A 20 -3.17 -3.32 -2.03
N PHE A 21 -4.23 -2.67 -2.52
CA PHE A 21 -4.43 -1.23 -2.38
C PHE A 21 -4.56 -0.84 -0.91
N SER A 22 -5.53 -1.43 -0.21
CA SER A 22 -5.81 -1.10 1.20
C SER A 22 -4.64 -1.38 2.13
N ASP A 23 -3.83 -2.39 1.84
CA ASP A 23 -2.70 -2.78 2.70
C ASP A 23 -1.46 -1.90 2.51
N ASN A 24 -1.31 -1.22 1.37
CA ASN A 24 -0.06 -0.53 1.02
C ASN A 24 -0.21 0.99 0.79
N ILE A 25 -1.43 1.53 0.73
CA ILE A 25 -1.68 2.95 0.45
C ILE A 25 -1.41 3.83 1.67
N MET A 26 -0.65 4.91 1.46
CA MET A 26 -0.37 5.91 2.48
C MET A 26 -1.54 6.87 2.67
N GLN A 27 -1.60 7.52 3.84
CA GLN A 27 -2.65 8.50 4.14
C GLN A 27 -2.53 9.75 3.27
N ALA A 28 -3.62 10.53 3.16
CA ALA A 28 -3.72 11.65 2.24
C ALA A 28 -2.72 12.79 2.49
N ASP A 29 -2.37 13.02 3.75
CA ASP A 29 -1.32 13.97 4.14
C ASP A 29 0.08 13.53 3.67
N ARG A 30 0.22 12.25 3.30
CA ARG A 30 1.45 11.64 2.78
C ARG A 30 1.38 11.33 1.28
N GLY A 31 0.36 11.85 0.58
CA GLY A 31 0.30 11.85 -0.88
C GLY A 31 -0.44 10.67 -1.53
N CYS A 32 -1.11 9.80 -0.75
CA CYS A 32 -1.86 8.66 -1.29
C CYS A 32 -1.03 7.77 -2.23
N ASP A 33 0.25 7.58 -1.93
CA ASP A 33 1.14 6.69 -2.70
C ASP A 33 1.27 5.32 -2.01
N PHE A 34 1.80 4.34 -2.73
CA PHE A 34 2.15 3.05 -2.17
C PHE A 34 3.47 3.12 -1.40
N GLU A 35 3.44 2.78 -0.11
CA GLU A 35 4.64 2.77 0.73
C GLU A 35 5.74 1.88 0.15
N VAL A 36 5.36 0.76 -0.46
CA VAL A 36 6.29 -0.19 -1.09
C VAL A 36 7.02 0.37 -2.32
N LEU A 37 6.52 1.46 -2.92
CA LEU A 37 7.13 2.11 -4.08
C LEU A 37 7.99 3.32 -3.69
N LEU A 38 7.81 3.85 -2.47
CA LEU A 38 8.45 5.08 -2.04
C LEU A 38 9.99 4.97 -2.08
N GLY A 39 10.64 5.92 -2.77
CA GLY A 39 12.11 5.99 -2.85
C GLY A 39 12.79 4.90 -3.69
N ARG A 40 12.02 4.04 -4.37
CA ARG A 40 12.57 3.03 -5.29
C ARG A 40 12.73 3.63 -6.68
N GLY A 41 13.96 4.01 -7.02
CA GLY A 41 14.31 4.49 -8.36
C GLY A 41 15.02 3.42 -9.19
N GLY A 42 14.71 3.36 -10.49
CA GLY A 42 15.52 2.71 -11.53
C GLY A 42 15.88 1.26 -11.27
N ALA A 43 15.09 0.33 -11.81
CA ALA A 43 15.59 -1.04 -11.97
C ALA A 43 16.81 -1.00 -12.90
N PRO A 44 17.92 -1.67 -12.56
CA PRO A 44 19.03 -1.81 -13.50
C PRO A 44 18.54 -2.56 -14.75
N GLU A 45 19.12 -2.25 -15.90
CA GLU A 45 18.89 -3.02 -17.12
C GLU A 45 19.20 -4.50 -16.82
N PRO A 46 18.27 -5.42 -17.09
CA PRO A 46 18.49 -6.84 -16.82
C PRO A 46 19.67 -7.36 -17.65
N ALA A 47 20.44 -8.29 -17.07
CA ALA A 47 21.46 -8.99 -17.83
C ALA A 47 20.79 -9.87 -18.90
N ILE A 48 21.12 -9.62 -20.18
CA ILE A 48 20.68 -10.45 -21.30
C ILE A 48 21.76 -11.51 -21.53
N TYR A 49 21.42 -12.78 -21.30
CA TYR A 49 22.28 -13.93 -21.62
C TYR A 49 21.77 -14.56 -22.92
N TYR A 50 22.62 -14.60 -23.94
CA TYR A 50 22.38 -15.29 -25.22
C TYR A 50 23.01 -16.69 -25.22
#